data_AF-A0A8J8H183-F1
#
_entry.id   AF-A0A8J8H183-F1
#
_cell.length_a   1.000
_cell.length_b   1.000
_cell.length_c   1.000
_cell.angle_alpha   90.00
_cell.angle_beta   90.00
_cell.angle_gamma   90.00
#
_symmetry.space_group_name_H-M   'P 1'
#
loop_
_entity.id
_entity.type
_entity.pdbx_description
1 polymer ?
#
loop_
_entity_poly.entity_id
_entity_poly.type
_entity_poly.pdbx_seq_one_letter_code
_entity_poly.pdbx_strand_id
1 'polypeptide(L)'
;MIRLGPQGGRLRTRLIVASATAALAALSLTTGAFASHPEVSLPGSNFEIDTDANLKADDPAPSIDWATVTEVRKADTASGPADESFGQGTKEDTAVPTVVDGGIPPNKSDLKFFGVYQEGGTATGFLNLYWSRVQDPTGTTNMDFEFNQSKVASSNGVTPVRTTGDLLITYDLAQGGTHPTLSLRTWTGSAWGPAANLTGSGKATGSINTSAIPAAEADGLGALDPRTFGEAQIALSAIFDPTSCESFGTAYLKSRSSDQFNAALKDFVPPQTVNITNCGTVKIHKVDDTGAPLAGAEFTLYKDNAPVGGSRGAEDTATAFKCTTDANGDCTISNVPAGDYWVVETVVPPGHDGAADQHITITAGGTVTLDPVTDPRKRGAIRVSKTEKHVAAPTGSQPQAGVSFTVNGVTKQTDANGQACFDNLLFGSYTVHETVPANYVGEGDKTVTVDNAATCADSPYAGETVSFVNVPLTTITVSSTSQVPGGTGSRISCTGLTPDPADGTPNAFDDTSEAYKDLAPGTYTCTVVIDP
;
A
#
# COMPACT_ATOMS: atom_id res chain seq x y z
N MET A 1 -10.31 58.84 72.50
CA MET A 1 -10.73 58.43 73.85
C MET A 1 -12.25 58.36 73.88
N ILE A 2 -12.76 57.23 74.39
CA ILE A 2 -14.07 57.03 75.04
C ILE A 2 -15.30 56.76 74.12
N ARG A 3 -15.85 55.55 74.39
CA ARG A 3 -17.10 54.92 73.97
C ARG A 3 -18.34 55.73 74.38
N LEU A 4 -19.50 55.39 73.79
CA LEU A 4 -20.64 54.70 74.44
C LEU A 4 -21.87 54.69 73.49
N GLY A 5 -22.51 53.53 73.33
CA GLY A 5 -23.88 53.41 72.78
C GLY A 5 -24.93 53.71 73.86
N PRO A 6 -26.13 53.07 73.88
CA PRO A 6 -26.77 52.24 72.84
C PRO A 6 -28.32 52.43 72.75
N GLN A 7 -28.95 51.55 71.97
CA GLN A 7 -30.31 50.97 72.13
C GLN A 7 -31.59 51.74 71.75
N GLY A 8 -32.50 50.97 71.12
CA GLY A 8 -33.93 51.00 71.44
C GLY A 8 -34.87 51.10 70.24
N GLY A 9 -35.31 49.96 69.68
CA GLY A 9 -36.39 49.90 68.70
C GLY A 9 -37.79 49.82 69.34
N ARG A 10 -38.85 50.08 68.56
CA ARG A 10 -40.17 49.38 68.65
C ARG A 10 -41.21 49.83 67.59
N LEU A 11 -41.83 48.81 66.99
CA LEU A 11 -43.26 48.63 66.65
C LEU A 11 -43.91 49.26 65.39
N ARG A 12 -44.15 48.34 64.42
CA ARG A 12 -45.44 47.94 63.76
C ARG A 12 -46.31 49.00 63.07
N THR A 13 -46.73 48.70 61.83
CA THR A 13 -48.12 48.43 61.40
C THR A 13 -48.13 47.85 59.96
N ARG A 14 -49.01 46.87 59.69
CA ARG A 14 -49.19 46.16 58.41
C ARG A 14 -50.11 46.95 57.47
N LEU A 15 -49.91 46.85 56.15
CA LEU A 15 -50.98 46.63 55.15
C LEU A 15 -50.36 46.15 53.82
N ILE A 16 -51.07 45.24 53.15
CA ILE A 16 -50.67 44.44 51.98
C ILE A 16 -51.17 45.12 50.69
N VAL A 17 -50.35 45.23 49.64
CA VAL A 17 -50.76 45.13 48.22
C VAL A 17 -49.63 44.51 47.40
N ALA A 18 -49.99 43.56 46.53
CA ALA A 18 -49.13 42.69 45.75
C ALA A 18 -48.63 43.30 44.42
N SER A 19 -47.42 42.92 43.99
CA SER A 19 -47.05 42.88 42.57
C SER A 19 -45.73 42.13 42.31
N ALA A 20 -45.86 41.04 41.53
CA ALA A 20 -44.92 40.37 40.63
C ALA A 20 -43.40 40.40 40.95
N THR A 21 -42.87 39.25 41.38
CA THR A 21 -41.44 38.91 41.26
C THR A 21 -41.23 37.79 40.26
N ALA A 22 -40.43 38.09 39.23
CA ALA A 22 -39.94 37.13 38.25
C ALA A 22 -39.06 36.08 38.95
N ALA A 23 -39.35 34.81 38.69
CA ALA A 23 -38.51 33.70 39.13
C ALA A 23 -37.27 33.61 38.22
N LEU A 24 -36.13 34.08 38.72
CA LEU A 24 -34.82 33.71 38.18
C LEU A 24 -34.45 32.36 38.80
N ALA A 25 -34.69 31.27 38.07
CA ALA A 25 -34.12 29.97 38.40
C ALA A 25 -32.61 30.04 38.11
N ALA A 26 -31.81 30.25 39.16
CA ALA A 26 -30.37 30.03 39.09
C ALA A 26 -30.13 28.53 38.93
N LEU A 27 -29.96 28.10 37.67
CA LEU A 27 -29.44 26.78 37.37
C LEU A 27 -27.97 26.78 37.79
N SER A 28 -27.70 26.29 39.00
CA SER A 28 -26.35 26.01 39.46
C SER A 28 -25.80 24.86 38.63
N LEU A 29 -25.18 25.18 37.49
CA LEU A 29 -24.23 24.29 36.85
C LEU A 29 -23.07 24.12 37.82
N THR A 30 -23.10 23.02 38.58
CA THR A 30 -21.90 22.50 39.21
C THR A 30 -20.97 22.05 38.08
N THR A 31 -20.17 22.97 37.56
CA THR A 31 -18.95 22.59 36.86
C THR A 31 -18.12 21.85 37.90
N GLY A 32 -17.99 20.53 37.74
CA GLY A 32 -17.03 19.75 38.52
C GLY A 32 -15.69 20.46 38.40
N ALA A 33 -15.15 20.91 39.52
CA ALA A 33 -13.77 21.36 39.57
C ALA A 33 -12.93 20.10 39.33
N PHE A 34 -12.45 19.92 38.10
CA PHE A 34 -11.32 19.03 37.86
C PHE A 34 -10.15 19.67 38.62
N ALA A 35 -9.68 18.98 39.66
CA ALA A 35 -8.45 19.36 40.30
C ALA A 35 -7.35 19.06 39.28
N SER A 36 -6.66 20.08 38.80
CA SER A 36 -5.40 19.87 38.09
C SER A 36 -4.40 19.33 39.10
N HIS A 37 -3.78 18.21 38.76
CA HIS A 37 -2.75 17.58 39.57
C HIS A 37 -1.37 18.11 39.16
N PRO A 38 -0.36 18.12 40.05
CA PRO A 38 0.97 18.55 39.66
C PRO A 38 1.62 17.52 38.74
N GLU A 39 1.71 17.83 37.45
CA GLU A 39 2.37 17.01 36.42
C GLU A 39 3.84 17.41 36.18
N VAL A 40 4.59 16.50 35.56
CA VAL A 40 5.95 16.71 35.05
C VAL A 40 6.11 16.33 33.59
N SER A 41 5.02 16.11 32.86
CA SER A 41 4.95 15.83 31.42
C SER A 41 5.78 16.83 30.60
N LEU A 42 6.32 16.40 29.45
CA LEU A 42 7.03 17.33 28.56
C LEU A 42 6.03 18.24 27.83
N PRO A 43 6.41 19.51 27.57
CA PRO A 43 5.54 20.44 26.85
C PRO A 43 5.07 19.88 25.49
N GLY A 44 3.75 19.86 25.28
CA GLY A 44 3.11 19.40 24.05
C GLY A 44 2.70 17.93 24.04
N SER A 45 3.03 17.18 25.09
CA SER A 45 2.46 15.85 25.34
C SER A 45 1.04 15.97 25.92
N ASN A 46 0.17 15.03 25.55
CA ASN A 46 -1.10 14.77 26.24
C ASN A 46 -0.95 13.62 27.24
N PHE A 47 0.20 12.93 27.25
CA PHE A 47 0.48 11.85 28.17
C PHE A 47 0.85 12.45 29.52
N GLU A 48 -0.01 12.21 30.50
CA GLU A 48 0.11 12.68 31.87
C GLU A 48 1.21 11.88 32.59
N ILE A 49 2.17 12.59 33.17
CA ILE A 49 3.08 12.03 34.17
C ILE A 49 2.94 12.86 35.43
N ASP A 50 2.36 12.27 36.46
CA ASP A 50 2.20 12.93 37.75
C ASP A 50 3.50 13.02 38.54
N THR A 51 3.60 14.03 39.40
CA THR A 51 4.68 14.13 40.39
C THR A 51 4.74 12.92 41.34
N ASP A 52 3.64 12.19 41.52
CA ASP A 52 3.56 10.95 42.29
C ASP A 52 3.24 9.71 41.46
N ALA A 53 3.51 9.73 40.14
CA ALA A 53 3.35 8.67 39.13
C ALA A 53 2.22 7.68 39.41
N ASN A 54 1.21 7.67 38.55
CA ASN A 54 0.15 6.69 38.63
C ASN A 54 -0.16 6.14 37.23
N LEU A 55 -1.34 5.56 37.03
CA LEU A 55 -1.75 4.99 35.73
C LEU A 55 -3.10 5.56 35.28
N LYS A 56 -3.55 6.62 35.92
CA LYS A 56 -4.88 7.18 35.79
C LYS A 56 -4.79 8.54 35.12
N ALA A 57 -5.44 8.66 33.97
CA ALA A 57 -5.72 9.95 33.36
C ALA A 57 -6.73 10.72 34.23
N ASP A 58 -6.28 11.68 35.02
CA ASP A 58 -7.12 12.51 35.87
C ASP A 58 -6.95 14.02 35.73
N ASP A 59 -6.08 14.46 34.83
CA ASP A 59 -6.05 15.83 34.33
C ASP A 59 -7.14 16.17 33.29
N PRO A 60 -7.43 17.47 33.08
CA PRO A 60 -8.40 17.91 32.08
C PRO A 60 -8.03 17.48 30.66
N ALA A 61 -9.03 17.02 29.90
CA ALA A 61 -8.83 16.61 28.51
C ALA A 61 -8.26 17.73 27.61
N PRO A 62 -7.37 17.41 26.64
CA PRO A 62 -6.86 16.06 26.34
C PRO A 62 -5.77 15.62 27.32
N SER A 63 -6.06 14.59 28.11
CA SER A 63 -5.11 13.85 28.95
C SER A 63 -5.28 12.37 28.63
N ILE A 64 -4.16 11.66 28.50
CA ILE A 64 -4.07 10.21 28.38
C ILE A 64 -3.02 9.70 29.36
N ASP A 65 -3.19 8.46 29.79
CA ASP A 65 -2.25 7.71 30.64
C ASP A 65 -2.30 6.22 30.22
N TRP A 66 -1.49 5.36 30.83
CA TRP A 66 -1.37 3.93 30.61
C TRP A 66 -2.72 3.21 30.51
N ALA A 67 -3.69 3.52 31.39
CA ALA A 67 -5.02 2.91 31.35
C ALA A 67 -5.89 3.29 30.13
N THR A 68 -5.46 4.28 29.34
CA THR A 68 -6.24 4.85 28.22
C THR A 68 -5.59 4.69 26.86
N VAL A 69 -4.37 4.16 26.82
CA VAL A 69 -3.61 3.94 25.58
C VAL A 69 -3.57 2.45 25.24
N THR A 70 -3.14 2.15 24.01
CA THR A 70 -2.75 0.79 23.64
C THR A 70 -1.25 0.73 23.60
N GLU A 71 -0.66 0.24 24.67
CA GLU A 71 0.78 0.12 24.87
C GLU A 71 1.30 -1.28 24.51
N VAL A 72 2.61 -1.36 24.35
CA VAL A 72 3.32 -2.65 24.40
C VAL A 72 3.68 -2.91 25.86
N ARG A 73 3.09 -3.96 26.45
CA ARG A 73 3.36 -4.40 27.83
C ARG A 73 4.00 -5.78 27.84
N LYS A 74 4.95 -5.98 28.74
CA LYS A 74 5.55 -7.28 29.01
C LYS A 74 5.65 -7.52 30.52
N ALA A 75 5.14 -8.67 30.94
CA ALA A 75 5.34 -9.18 32.29
C ALA A 75 6.67 -9.93 32.37
N ASP A 76 7.28 -9.85 33.55
CA ASP A 76 8.38 -10.72 33.93
C ASP A 76 7.89 -12.12 34.29
N THR A 77 8.83 -13.06 34.34
CA THR A 77 8.59 -14.34 35.00
C THR A 77 8.40 -14.10 36.50
N ALA A 78 7.43 -14.78 37.10
CA ALA A 78 7.15 -14.58 38.51
C ALA A 78 8.32 -15.07 39.38
N SER A 79 8.72 -14.26 40.36
CA SER A 79 9.85 -14.53 41.26
C SER A 79 9.80 -15.95 41.82
N GLY A 80 10.90 -16.69 41.66
CA GLY A 80 10.99 -18.08 42.08
C GLY A 80 12.09 -18.87 41.37
N PRO A 81 12.10 -20.22 41.49
CA PRO A 81 13.17 -21.04 40.92
C PRO A 81 13.27 -21.01 39.38
N ALA A 82 12.23 -20.55 38.69
CA ALA A 82 12.16 -20.47 37.23
C ALA A 82 12.33 -19.04 36.71
N ASP A 83 12.44 -18.05 37.61
CA ASP A 83 12.64 -16.66 37.25
C ASP A 83 14.05 -16.46 36.69
N GLU A 84 14.14 -15.81 35.53
CA GLU A 84 15.37 -15.65 34.78
C GLU A 84 16.07 -14.35 35.17
N SER A 85 17.37 -14.43 35.46
CA SER A 85 18.17 -13.24 35.77
C SER A 85 19.52 -13.27 35.07
N PHE A 86 20.25 -12.17 35.15
CA PHE A 86 21.62 -12.13 34.67
C PHE A 86 22.59 -12.81 35.64
N GLY A 87 23.43 -13.68 35.08
CA GLY A 87 24.50 -14.36 35.80
C GLY A 87 25.52 -13.38 36.38
N GLN A 88 26.18 -13.81 37.46
CA GLN A 88 27.15 -12.99 38.19
C GLN A 88 28.24 -12.41 37.29
N GLY A 89 28.55 -11.12 37.48
CA GLY A 89 29.56 -10.40 36.69
C GLY A 89 29.04 -9.78 35.41
N THR A 90 27.78 -10.02 35.03
CA THR A 90 27.14 -9.36 33.89
C THR A 90 27.01 -7.86 34.14
N LYS A 91 27.38 -7.07 33.14
CA LYS A 91 27.36 -5.59 33.12
C LYS A 91 26.80 -5.10 31.78
N GLU A 92 26.48 -3.82 31.69
CA GLU A 92 25.93 -3.23 30.47
C GLU A 92 26.74 -3.52 29.20
N ASP A 93 28.07 -3.46 29.23
CA ASP A 93 28.91 -3.76 28.05
C ASP A 93 29.06 -5.27 27.74
N THR A 94 28.42 -6.15 28.49
CA THR A 94 28.45 -7.60 28.22
C THR A 94 27.59 -7.89 26.99
N ALA A 95 28.21 -8.04 25.82
CA ALA A 95 27.51 -8.18 24.54
C ALA A 95 26.53 -9.37 24.50
N VAL A 96 26.91 -10.50 25.12
CA VAL A 96 26.03 -11.65 25.32
C VAL A 96 26.04 -12.01 26.81
N PRO A 97 25.07 -11.52 27.59
CA PRO A 97 25.02 -11.81 29.01
C PRO A 97 24.68 -13.28 29.25
N THR A 98 25.19 -13.84 30.36
CA THR A 98 24.76 -15.16 30.82
C THR A 98 23.38 -15.01 31.46
N VAL A 99 22.43 -15.85 31.07
CA VAL A 99 21.10 -15.94 31.70
C VAL A 99 21.07 -17.18 32.59
N VAL A 100 20.56 -17.04 33.81
CA VAL A 100 20.47 -18.12 34.79
C VAL A 100 19.09 -18.18 35.43
N ASP A 101 18.65 -19.38 35.76
CA ASP A 101 17.40 -19.62 36.49
C ASP A 101 17.63 -19.50 38.00
N GLY A 102 16.57 -19.17 38.74
CA GLY A 102 16.57 -19.09 40.20
C GLY A 102 16.17 -17.73 40.77
N GLY A 103 15.95 -16.76 39.87
CA GLY A 103 15.44 -15.43 40.15
C GLY A 103 16.35 -14.53 40.95
N ILE A 104 15.98 -13.26 41.00
CA ILE A 104 16.49 -12.35 42.01
C ILE A 104 15.62 -12.52 43.27
N PRO A 105 16.21 -12.66 44.48
CA PRO A 105 15.40 -12.70 45.70
C PRO A 105 14.50 -11.45 45.77
N PRO A 106 13.23 -11.54 46.21
CA PRO A 106 12.29 -10.40 46.23
C PRO A 106 12.89 -9.13 46.84
N ASN A 107 13.37 -8.21 46.01
CA ASN A 107 14.08 -6.98 46.40
C ASN A 107 13.96 -5.89 45.31
N LYS A 108 14.71 -4.77 45.40
CA LYS A 108 14.64 -3.62 44.43
C LYS A 108 14.84 -4.02 42.99
N SER A 109 15.65 -5.05 42.80
CA SER A 109 16.11 -5.45 41.50
C SER A 109 15.16 -6.44 40.86
N ASP A 110 14.24 -7.06 41.62
CA ASP A 110 13.25 -8.03 41.12
C ASP A 110 12.10 -7.30 40.42
N LEU A 111 11.98 -7.48 39.12
CA LEU A 111 11.08 -6.74 38.22
C LEU A 111 9.73 -7.45 38.09
N LYS A 112 8.73 -6.73 37.57
CA LYS A 112 7.40 -7.29 37.33
C LYS A 112 6.88 -7.00 35.93
N PHE A 113 7.03 -5.76 35.50
CA PHE A 113 6.53 -5.34 34.19
C PHE A 113 7.40 -4.23 33.63
N PHE A 114 7.40 -4.12 32.31
CA PHE A 114 7.67 -2.88 31.63
C PHE A 114 6.63 -2.63 30.54
N GLY A 115 6.49 -1.37 30.16
CA GLY A 115 5.73 -1.03 28.98
C GLY A 115 6.29 0.16 28.23
N VAL A 116 5.88 0.24 26.97
CA VAL A 116 6.33 1.22 25.98
C VAL A 116 5.12 1.70 25.20
N TYR A 117 4.99 3.01 25.05
CA TYR A 117 3.97 3.63 24.22
C TYR A 117 4.56 4.81 23.46
N GLN A 118 4.23 4.92 22.16
CA GLN A 118 4.61 6.07 21.35
C GLN A 118 3.41 7.01 21.24
N GLU A 119 3.57 8.23 21.74
CA GLU A 119 2.60 9.30 21.52
C GLU A 119 2.96 10.09 20.27
N GLY A 120 2.04 10.19 19.31
CA GLY A 120 2.21 11.02 18.12
C GLY A 120 3.27 10.49 17.12
N GLY A 121 3.65 11.36 16.17
CA GLY A 121 4.65 11.05 15.14
C GLY A 121 6.08 11.27 15.60
N THR A 122 7.07 10.76 14.89
CA THR A 122 8.48 10.75 15.36
C THR A 122 9.17 12.11 15.44
N ALA A 123 8.70 13.12 14.70
CA ALA A 123 9.30 14.45 14.72
C ALA A 123 8.91 15.29 15.96
N THR A 124 7.66 15.15 16.42
CA THR A 124 7.08 15.99 17.50
C THR A 124 6.50 15.16 18.65
N GLY A 125 6.59 13.85 18.56
CA GLY A 125 6.01 12.91 19.52
C GLY A 125 6.97 12.50 20.62
N PHE A 126 6.47 11.58 21.45
CA PHE A 126 7.11 11.16 22.68
C PHE A 126 7.14 9.64 22.80
N LEU A 127 8.19 9.13 23.42
CA LEU A 127 8.30 7.75 23.87
C LEU A 127 8.01 7.73 25.37
N ASN A 128 6.90 7.11 25.74
CA ASN A 128 6.50 6.88 27.12
C ASN A 128 6.96 5.47 27.51
N LEU A 129 7.52 5.35 28.72
CA LEU A 129 8.08 4.13 29.29
C LEU A 129 7.59 3.98 30.72
N TYR A 130 7.27 2.76 31.14
CA TYR A 130 7.13 2.46 32.56
C TYR A 130 7.84 1.17 32.93
N TRP A 131 8.11 1.04 34.23
CA TRP A 131 8.58 -0.17 34.86
C TRP A 131 7.85 -0.37 36.20
N SER A 132 7.74 -1.62 36.62
CA SER A 132 7.37 -1.94 37.99
C SER A 132 8.21 -3.08 38.57
N ARG A 133 8.27 -3.15 39.90
CA ARG A 133 9.10 -4.10 40.65
C ARG A 133 8.37 -4.72 41.83
N VAL A 134 8.95 -5.76 42.41
CA VAL A 134 8.30 -6.55 43.46
C VAL A 134 8.16 -5.78 44.78
N GLN A 135 9.21 -5.09 45.22
CA GLN A 135 9.22 -4.39 46.49
C GLN A 135 10.04 -3.10 46.40
N ASP A 136 9.70 -2.10 47.23
CA ASP A 136 10.56 -0.96 47.48
C ASP A 136 11.58 -1.30 48.58
N PRO A 137 12.88 -1.37 48.27
CA PRO A 137 13.87 -1.33 49.30
C PRO A 137 14.48 0.06 49.40
N THR A 138 15.02 0.30 50.59
CA THR A 138 15.95 1.37 50.86
C THR A 138 17.09 1.39 49.82
N GLY A 139 17.25 2.48 49.08
CA GLY A 139 18.39 2.69 48.19
C GLY A 139 18.05 3.46 46.91
N THR A 140 18.96 3.40 45.94
CA THR A 140 18.78 3.94 44.59
C THR A 140 17.87 3.04 43.75
N THR A 141 17.20 3.65 42.76
CA THR A 141 16.39 2.96 41.74
C THR A 141 17.07 3.16 40.40
N ASN A 142 17.46 2.07 39.75
CA ASN A 142 18.30 2.08 38.55
C ASN A 142 17.76 1.06 37.55
N MET A 143 17.09 1.56 36.51
CA MET A 143 16.44 0.75 35.49
C MET A 143 16.94 1.12 34.10
N ASP A 144 17.07 0.14 33.23
CA ASP A 144 17.63 0.30 31.90
C ASP A 144 16.71 -0.28 30.85
N PHE A 145 16.20 0.59 29.98
CA PHE A 145 15.45 0.20 28.81
C PHE A 145 16.41 0.09 27.63
N GLU A 146 16.55 -1.10 27.07
CA GLU A 146 17.35 -1.34 25.88
C GLU A 146 16.44 -1.56 24.68
N PHE A 147 16.68 -0.80 23.62
CA PHE A 147 15.98 -0.86 22.34
C PHE A 147 16.94 -1.35 21.26
N ASN A 148 16.58 -2.45 20.60
CA ASN A 148 17.41 -3.08 19.59
C ASN A 148 16.76 -3.03 18.21
N GLN A 149 17.57 -2.76 17.19
CA GLN A 149 17.12 -2.83 15.79
C GLN A 149 16.88 -4.29 15.37
N SER A 150 17.69 -5.20 15.90
CA SER A 150 17.59 -6.64 15.66
C SER A 150 16.46 -7.29 16.47
N LYS A 151 15.71 -8.21 15.83
CA LYS A 151 14.77 -9.12 16.49
C LYS A 151 15.38 -10.50 16.75
N VAL A 152 16.64 -10.70 16.38
CA VAL A 152 17.33 -11.99 16.48
C VAL A 152 17.91 -12.13 17.89
N ALA A 153 17.54 -13.21 18.58
CA ALA A 153 18.14 -13.55 19.87
C ALA A 153 19.64 -13.86 19.69
N SER A 154 20.44 -13.44 20.67
CA SER A 154 21.85 -13.74 20.75
C SER A 154 22.11 -15.21 21.07
N SER A 155 23.37 -15.62 21.19
CA SER A 155 23.71 -17.02 21.48
C SER A 155 23.25 -17.51 22.85
N ASN A 156 22.79 -16.63 23.74
CA ASN A 156 22.11 -17.03 24.99
C ASN A 156 20.63 -17.41 24.78
N GLY A 157 20.06 -17.19 23.59
CA GLY A 157 18.68 -17.52 23.25
C GLY A 157 17.61 -16.57 23.80
N VAL A 158 17.98 -15.52 24.53
CA VAL A 158 17.04 -14.62 25.23
C VAL A 158 17.23 -13.17 24.82
N THR A 159 18.41 -12.57 25.08
CA THR A 159 18.64 -11.16 24.80
C THR A 159 18.90 -10.92 23.31
N PRO A 160 18.51 -9.78 22.73
CA PRO A 160 18.72 -9.54 21.31
C PRO A 160 20.21 -9.41 20.96
N VAL A 161 20.58 -9.74 19.72
CA VAL A 161 21.90 -9.41 19.18
C VAL A 161 21.99 -7.89 19.04
N ARG A 162 22.92 -7.28 19.78
CA ARG A 162 23.16 -5.84 19.67
C ARG A 162 23.77 -5.46 18.33
N THR A 163 23.26 -4.39 17.73
CA THR A 163 23.77 -3.77 16.50
C THR A 163 24.18 -2.32 16.75
N THR A 164 25.16 -1.83 16.00
CA THR A 164 25.57 -0.41 16.10
C THR A 164 24.36 0.49 15.87
N GLY A 165 24.12 1.43 16.79
CA GLY A 165 22.93 2.29 16.76
C GLY A 165 21.78 1.82 17.65
N ASP A 166 21.87 0.64 18.29
CA ASP A 166 20.94 0.28 19.37
C ASP A 166 21.02 1.29 20.51
N LEU A 167 19.93 1.44 21.26
CA LEU A 167 19.79 2.48 22.28
C LEU A 167 19.62 1.90 23.68
N LEU A 168 20.20 2.59 24.65
CA LEU A 168 20.02 2.33 26.06
C LEU A 168 19.56 3.61 26.74
N ILE A 169 18.35 3.58 27.30
CA ILE A 169 17.80 4.65 28.12
C ILE A 169 17.94 4.22 29.57
N THR A 170 18.76 4.94 30.33
CA THR A 170 18.94 4.69 31.77
C THR A 170 18.00 5.59 32.57
N TYR A 171 17.31 5.02 33.54
CA TYR A 171 16.49 5.68 34.57
C TYR A 171 17.26 5.56 35.87
N ASP A 172 17.87 6.65 36.32
CA ASP A 172 18.69 6.69 37.53
C ASP A 172 18.10 7.65 38.55
N LEU A 173 17.68 7.11 39.70
CA LEU A 173 17.04 7.86 40.76
C LEU A 173 17.79 7.65 42.07
N ALA A 174 18.27 8.77 42.64
CA ALA A 174 18.90 8.80 43.95
C ALA A 174 17.92 8.36 45.05
N GLN A 175 18.47 7.83 46.15
CA GLN A 175 17.67 7.38 47.28
C GLN A 175 16.76 8.51 47.80
N GLY A 176 15.46 8.24 47.88
CA GLY A 176 14.45 9.19 48.36
C GLY A 176 14.07 10.28 47.34
N GLY A 177 14.67 10.31 46.16
CA GLY A 177 14.26 11.21 45.07
C GLY A 177 12.95 10.79 44.42
N THR A 178 12.30 11.72 43.73
CA THR A 178 11.09 11.49 42.92
C THR A 178 11.30 11.74 41.42
N HIS A 179 12.34 12.49 41.04
CA HIS A 179 12.66 12.79 39.64
C HIS A 179 13.95 12.09 39.21
N PRO A 180 13.87 11.13 38.26
CA PRO A 180 15.02 10.40 37.76
C PRO A 180 15.86 11.26 36.81
N THR A 181 17.15 10.95 36.73
CA THR A 181 17.99 11.36 35.60
C THR A 181 17.84 10.32 34.49
N LEU A 182 17.32 10.74 33.35
CA LEU A 182 17.21 9.93 32.14
C LEU A 182 18.39 10.21 31.23
N SER A 183 19.14 9.17 30.86
CA SER A 183 20.28 9.30 29.93
C SER A 183 20.16 8.36 28.76
N LEU A 184 20.58 8.82 27.58
CA LEU A 184 20.65 8.02 26.35
C LEU A 184 22.09 7.62 26.06
N ARG A 185 22.29 6.36 25.68
CA ARG A 185 23.55 5.85 25.11
C ARG A 185 23.26 5.08 23.84
N THR A 186 24.24 5.07 22.94
CA THR A 186 24.17 4.32 21.68
C THR A 186 25.21 3.22 21.67
N TRP A 187 24.85 2.02 21.21
CA TRP A 187 25.78 0.92 21.05
C TRP A 187 26.74 1.21 19.90
N THR A 188 28.04 1.10 20.16
CA THR A 188 29.10 1.41 19.17
C THR A 188 29.50 0.19 18.33
N GLY A 189 29.00 -1.00 18.68
CA GLY A 189 29.40 -2.29 18.10
C GLY A 189 30.12 -3.18 19.11
N SER A 190 30.79 -2.59 20.12
CA SER A 190 31.50 -3.33 21.18
C SER A 190 31.22 -2.87 22.60
N ALA A 191 30.71 -1.64 22.77
CA ALA A 191 30.38 -1.06 24.07
C ALA A 191 29.32 0.04 23.90
N TRP A 192 28.67 0.41 25.00
CA TRP A 192 27.80 1.58 25.04
C TRP A 192 28.62 2.87 25.03
N GLY A 193 28.22 3.80 24.16
CA GLY A 193 28.83 5.12 24.06
C GLY A 193 28.62 6.01 25.30
N PRO A 194 29.11 7.26 25.26
CA PRO A 194 28.91 8.22 26.34
C PRO A 194 27.43 8.51 26.58
N ALA A 195 27.07 8.81 27.83
CA ALA A 195 25.71 9.19 28.20
C ALA A 195 25.40 10.64 27.78
N ALA A 196 24.28 10.82 27.08
CA ALA A 196 23.63 12.11 26.90
C ALA A 196 22.54 12.28 27.96
N ASN A 197 22.65 13.30 28.82
CA ASN A 197 21.67 13.57 29.86
C ASN A 197 20.41 14.23 29.26
N LEU A 198 19.34 13.45 29.08
CA LEU A 198 18.10 13.90 28.46
C LEU A 198 17.27 14.76 29.42
N THR A 199 17.22 14.42 30.71
CA THR A 199 16.52 15.24 31.71
C THR A 199 17.16 16.62 31.84
N GLY A 200 18.49 16.67 31.94
CA GLY A 200 19.24 17.93 32.05
C GLY A 200 19.15 18.82 30.81
N SER A 201 18.80 18.25 29.64
CA SER A 201 18.57 19.00 28.41
C SER A 201 17.09 19.29 28.14
N GLY A 202 16.18 18.92 29.06
CA GLY A 202 14.74 19.13 28.91
C GLY A 202 14.11 18.28 27.80
N LYS A 203 14.75 17.16 27.44
CA LYS A 203 14.29 16.21 26.41
C LYS A 203 13.69 14.94 27.01
N ALA A 204 13.75 14.78 28.32
CA ALA A 204 13.10 13.71 29.03
C ALA A 204 12.65 14.15 30.42
N THR A 205 11.64 13.48 30.94
CA THR A 205 11.10 13.67 32.28
C THR A 205 10.67 12.32 32.83
N GLY A 206 10.48 12.22 34.14
CA GLY A 206 10.00 11.00 34.75
C GLY A 206 9.65 11.20 36.21
N SER A 207 9.03 10.17 36.74
CA SER A 207 8.47 10.16 38.08
C SER A 207 8.49 8.75 38.67
N ILE A 208 8.22 8.65 39.96
CA ILE A 208 8.06 7.40 40.68
C ILE A 208 6.89 7.55 41.64
N ASN A 209 6.15 6.46 41.85
CA ASN A 209 5.00 6.53 42.71
C ASN A 209 5.42 6.79 44.17
N THR A 210 4.84 7.80 44.82
CA THR A 210 5.16 8.10 46.23
C THR A 210 4.10 7.58 47.20
N SER A 211 2.92 7.29 46.67
CA SER A 211 1.78 6.68 47.34
C SER A 211 1.55 5.26 46.80
N ALA A 212 0.79 4.44 47.52
CA ALA A 212 0.41 3.13 47.03
C ALA A 212 -0.64 3.27 45.92
N ILE A 213 -0.50 2.51 44.83
CA ILE A 213 -1.48 2.48 43.74
C ILE A 213 -2.38 1.26 43.96
N PRO A 214 -3.68 1.46 44.25
CA PRO A 214 -4.61 0.35 44.44
C PRO A 214 -4.76 -0.49 43.17
N ALA A 215 -5.03 -1.79 43.32
CA ALA A 215 -5.19 -2.70 42.17
C ALA A 215 -6.26 -2.28 41.16
N ALA A 216 -7.29 -1.54 41.61
CA ALA A 216 -8.35 -1.02 40.75
C ALA A 216 -7.90 0.16 39.86
N GLU A 217 -6.78 0.79 40.20
CA GLU A 217 -6.21 1.96 39.52
C GLU A 217 -4.91 1.61 38.79
N ALA A 218 -4.34 0.43 39.04
CA ALA A 218 -3.07 -0.01 38.48
C ALA A 218 -3.19 -0.70 37.11
N ASP A 219 -4.27 -0.48 36.37
CA ASP A 219 -4.50 -1.01 35.02
C ASP A 219 -4.12 -2.51 34.85
N GLY A 220 -4.55 -3.35 35.79
CA GLY A 220 -4.28 -4.79 35.74
C GLY A 220 -2.85 -5.23 36.14
N LEU A 221 -1.97 -4.31 36.56
CA LEU A 221 -0.64 -4.63 37.13
C LEU A 221 -0.70 -5.18 38.56
N GLY A 222 -1.89 -5.13 39.19
CA GLY A 222 -2.07 -5.46 40.60
C GLY A 222 -1.73 -4.29 41.52
N ALA A 223 -1.91 -4.44 42.84
CA ALA A 223 -1.59 -3.37 43.78
C ALA A 223 -0.07 -3.11 43.79
N LEU A 224 0.31 -1.83 43.77
CA LEU A 224 1.71 -1.39 43.76
C LEU A 224 2.00 -0.60 45.03
N ASP A 225 3.03 -1.01 45.76
CA ASP A 225 3.51 -0.30 46.93
C ASP A 225 4.19 1.02 46.52
N PRO A 226 4.34 2.01 47.43
CA PRO A 226 5.12 3.20 47.16
C PRO A 226 6.49 2.85 46.59
N ARG A 227 6.93 3.59 45.56
CA ARG A 227 8.22 3.46 44.89
C ARG A 227 8.45 2.13 44.20
N THR A 228 7.39 1.46 43.76
CA THR A 228 7.46 0.22 42.97
C THR A 228 6.98 0.37 41.53
N PHE A 229 6.55 1.56 41.15
CA PHE A 229 6.18 1.96 39.80
C PHE A 229 6.91 3.24 39.46
N GLY A 230 7.53 3.27 38.28
CA GLY A 230 8.14 4.48 37.75
C GLY A 230 7.87 4.60 36.27
N GLU A 231 7.72 5.83 35.82
CA GLU A 231 7.45 6.16 34.44
C GLU A 231 8.32 7.30 33.96
N ALA A 232 8.47 7.35 32.64
CA ALA A 232 9.33 8.30 31.97
C ALA A 232 8.78 8.64 30.60
N GLN A 233 9.04 9.85 30.18
CA GLN A 233 8.74 10.32 28.84
C GLN A 233 9.99 10.93 28.22
N ILE A 234 10.21 10.62 26.95
CA ILE A 234 11.35 11.09 26.15
C ILE A 234 10.83 11.70 24.85
N ALA A 235 11.30 12.88 24.49
CA ALA A 235 11.03 13.45 23.18
C ALA A 235 11.69 12.60 22.08
N LEU A 236 10.91 12.12 21.09
CA LEU A 236 11.44 11.29 20.00
C LEU A 236 12.49 12.02 19.15
N SER A 237 12.43 13.36 19.12
CA SER A 237 13.47 14.22 18.51
C SER A 237 14.86 14.11 19.16
N ALA A 238 14.97 13.53 20.36
CA ALA A 238 16.26 13.24 21.01
C ALA A 238 16.76 11.81 20.72
N ILE A 239 15.88 10.96 20.18
CA ILE A 239 16.15 9.56 19.83
C ILE A 239 16.52 9.44 18.35
N PHE A 240 15.74 10.09 17.48
CA PHE A 240 15.84 9.95 16.03
C PHE A 240 16.56 11.12 15.37
N ASP A 241 17.50 10.81 14.48
CA ASP A 241 18.01 11.78 13.50
C ASP A 241 16.99 11.95 12.35
N PRO A 242 16.53 13.18 12.06
CA PRO A 242 15.54 13.42 11.00
C PRO A 242 16.03 13.08 9.58
N THR A 243 17.34 12.88 9.39
CA THR A 243 17.98 12.58 8.11
C THR A 243 18.29 11.09 7.91
N SER A 244 18.19 10.29 8.97
CA SER A 244 18.39 8.84 8.94
C SER A 244 17.06 8.10 9.06
N CYS A 245 17.04 6.84 8.62
CA CYS A 245 15.96 5.91 8.94
C CYS A 245 16.46 4.95 10.02
N GLU A 246 15.81 5.00 11.17
CA GLU A 246 16.09 4.23 12.36
C GLU A 246 14.81 3.52 12.80
N SER A 247 14.95 2.24 13.16
CA SER A 247 13.83 1.39 13.55
C SER A 247 14.27 0.43 14.64
N PHE A 248 13.54 0.42 15.76
CA PHE A 248 13.75 -0.48 16.87
C PHE A 248 12.66 -1.55 16.86
N GLY A 249 13.07 -2.80 16.72
CA GLY A 249 12.20 -3.95 16.58
C GLY A 249 11.91 -4.67 17.89
N THR A 250 12.75 -4.50 18.91
CA THR A 250 12.54 -5.04 20.26
C THR A 250 12.93 -4.03 21.32
N ALA A 251 12.27 -4.11 22.48
CA ALA A 251 12.70 -3.43 23.70
C ALA A 251 12.66 -4.39 24.88
N TYR A 252 13.46 -4.13 25.90
CA TYR A 252 13.42 -4.87 27.16
C TYR A 252 13.95 -4.04 28.33
N LEU A 253 13.59 -4.44 29.54
CA LEU A 253 13.94 -3.75 30.78
C LEU A 253 14.95 -4.56 31.58
N LYS A 254 15.91 -3.89 32.20
CA LYS A 254 16.90 -4.49 33.09
C LYS A 254 17.03 -3.67 34.37
N SER A 255 17.37 -4.33 35.47
CA SER A 255 17.69 -3.65 36.74
C SER A 255 19.19 -3.68 37.03
N ARG A 256 19.70 -2.61 37.67
CA ARG A 256 21.09 -2.50 38.11
C ARG A 256 21.22 -2.49 39.63
N SER A 257 22.37 -2.95 40.14
CA SER A 257 22.64 -2.91 41.58
C SER A 257 22.85 -1.49 42.14
N SER A 258 23.30 -0.54 41.31
CA SER A 258 23.53 0.86 41.68
C SER A 258 23.47 1.79 40.45
N ASP A 259 23.70 3.08 40.68
CA ASP A 259 23.75 4.16 39.68
C ASP A 259 25.04 4.19 38.83
N GLN A 260 26.01 3.33 39.14
CA GLN A 260 27.21 3.22 38.33
C GLN A 260 26.86 2.48 37.04
N PHE A 261 27.22 3.06 35.90
CA PHE A 261 26.90 2.47 34.60
C PHE A 261 27.39 1.02 34.44
N ASN A 262 28.56 0.70 35.01
CA ASN A 262 29.16 -0.62 34.98
C ASN A 262 28.83 -1.48 36.21
N ALA A 263 27.79 -1.12 36.97
CA ALA A 263 27.24 -1.93 38.03
C ALA A 263 26.76 -3.29 37.50
N ALA A 264 26.62 -4.25 38.40
CA ALA A 264 26.11 -5.57 38.02
C ALA A 264 24.65 -5.43 37.56
N LEU A 265 24.35 -5.95 36.38
CA LEU A 265 22.98 -6.21 35.96
C LEU A 265 22.42 -7.32 36.86
N LYS A 266 21.13 -7.21 37.16
CA LYS A 266 20.44 -8.12 38.07
C LYS A 266 19.34 -8.82 37.31
N ASP A 267 18.16 -8.25 37.35
CA ASP A 267 16.99 -8.85 36.74
C ASP A 267 16.71 -8.23 35.37
N PHE A 268 15.86 -8.88 34.60
CA PHE A 268 15.37 -8.33 33.36
C PHE A 268 13.98 -8.86 33.02
N VAL A 269 13.14 -7.97 32.51
CA VAL A 269 11.93 -8.42 31.82
C VAL A 269 12.34 -8.80 30.40
N PRO A 270 12.00 -10.02 29.90
CA PRO A 270 12.47 -10.49 28.60
C PRO A 270 12.06 -9.60 27.42
N PRO A 271 12.79 -9.66 26.28
CA PRO A 271 12.49 -8.83 25.13
C PRO A 271 11.09 -8.99 24.57
N GLN A 272 10.49 -7.84 24.23
CA GLN A 272 9.19 -7.71 23.62
C GLN A 272 9.33 -7.00 22.28
N THR A 273 8.52 -7.42 21.30
CA THR A 273 8.49 -6.75 19.99
C THR A 273 7.87 -5.36 20.14
N VAL A 274 8.55 -4.36 19.59
CA VAL A 274 8.06 -2.98 19.48
C VAL A 274 8.16 -2.54 18.01
N ASN A 275 7.53 -1.41 17.69
CA ASN A 275 7.65 -0.77 16.39
C ASN A 275 7.84 0.74 16.58
N ILE A 276 9.04 1.11 17.01
CA ILE A 276 9.43 2.51 17.24
C ILE A 276 10.37 2.89 16.09
N THR A 277 9.88 3.68 15.14
CA THR A 277 10.63 3.99 13.91
C THR A 277 10.29 5.36 13.35
N ASN A 278 11.31 6.08 12.86
CA ASN A 278 11.14 7.32 12.10
C ASN A 278 11.14 7.09 10.58
N CYS A 279 11.14 5.83 10.13
CA CYS A 279 11.16 5.52 8.73
C CYS A 279 9.76 5.66 8.13
N GLY A 280 9.69 6.24 6.94
CA GLY A 280 8.47 6.36 6.17
C GLY A 280 8.12 5.09 5.40
N THR A 281 6.91 5.10 4.85
CA THR A 281 6.33 4.02 4.05
C THR A 281 5.64 4.59 2.83
N VAL A 282 5.79 3.93 1.68
CA VAL A 282 5.07 4.25 0.44
C VAL A 282 4.16 3.09 0.09
N LYS A 283 2.86 3.36 -0.12
CA LYS A 283 1.86 2.39 -0.55
C LYS A 283 1.41 2.70 -1.97
N ILE A 284 1.42 1.67 -2.81
CA ILE A 284 1.13 1.76 -4.24
C ILE A 284 0.01 0.77 -4.55
N HIS A 285 -1.01 1.24 -5.27
CA HIS A 285 -2.07 0.40 -5.84
C HIS A 285 -2.05 0.56 -7.36
N LYS A 286 -1.91 -0.57 -8.08
CA LYS A 286 -1.72 -0.62 -9.53
C LYS A 286 -2.95 -1.20 -10.21
N VAL A 287 -3.45 -0.51 -11.22
CA VAL A 287 -4.63 -0.92 -11.99
C VAL A 287 -4.45 -0.77 -13.50
N ASP A 288 -5.32 -1.41 -14.27
CA ASP A 288 -5.48 -1.19 -15.71
C ASP A 288 -6.49 -0.07 -16.03
N ASP A 289 -6.72 0.22 -17.32
CA ASP A 289 -7.71 1.21 -17.79
C ASP A 289 -9.17 0.87 -17.45
N THR A 290 -9.46 -0.30 -16.88
CA THR A 290 -10.78 -0.69 -16.35
C THR A 290 -10.88 -0.59 -14.83
N GLY A 291 -9.78 -0.31 -14.15
CA GLY A 291 -9.67 -0.36 -12.69
C GLY A 291 -9.42 -1.77 -12.15
N ALA A 292 -9.10 -2.76 -12.99
CA ALA A 292 -8.75 -4.09 -12.54
C ALA A 292 -7.31 -4.09 -11.98
N PRO A 293 -7.03 -4.79 -10.87
CA PRO A 293 -5.70 -4.80 -10.26
C PRO A 293 -4.66 -5.48 -11.16
N LEU A 294 -3.43 -4.94 -11.16
CA LEU A 294 -2.31 -5.46 -11.96
C LEU A 294 -1.15 -5.95 -11.09
N ALA A 295 -0.89 -7.24 -11.17
CA ALA A 295 0.24 -7.90 -10.51
C ALA A 295 1.52 -7.84 -11.37
N GLY A 296 2.67 -7.85 -10.69
CA GLY A 296 3.98 -7.96 -11.34
C GLY A 296 4.58 -6.66 -11.86
N ALA A 297 3.97 -5.51 -11.57
CA ALA A 297 4.60 -4.21 -11.79
C ALA A 297 5.70 -4.01 -10.72
N GLU A 298 6.91 -3.60 -11.12
CA GLU A 298 7.98 -3.26 -10.17
C GLU A 298 8.19 -1.77 -10.08
N PHE A 299 8.12 -1.24 -8.86
CA PHE A 299 8.40 0.16 -8.55
C PHE A 299 9.72 0.30 -7.81
N THR A 300 10.50 1.32 -8.18
CA THR A 300 11.72 1.71 -7.49
C THR A 300 11.65 3.18 -7.11
N LEU A 301 12.04 3.52 -5.88
CA LEU A 301 12.21 4.91 -5.48
C LEU A 301 13.55 5.44 -5.99
N TYR A 302 13.52 6.62 -6.58
CA TYR A 302 14.70 7.41 -6.92
C TYR A 302 14.75 8.60 -5.96
N LYS A 303 15.91 8.87 -5.36
CA LYS A 303 16.08 10.06 -4.53
C LYS A 303 16.04 11.29 -5.44
N ASP A 304 15.16 12.23 -5.13
CA ASP A 304 15.06 13.50 -5.85
C ASP A 304 16.19 14.42 -5.36
N ASN A 305 17.18 14.65 -6.22
CA ASN A 305 18.36 15.44 -5.90
C ASN A 305 18.18 16.88 -6.40
N ALA A 306 18.87 17.83 -5.77
CA ALA A 306 18.73 19.23 -6.18
C ALA A 306 19.08 19.41 -7.68
N PRO A 307 18.22 20.08 -8.47
CA PRO A 307 16.99 20.78 -8.09
C PRO A 307 15.80 19.85 -7.81
N VAL A 308 15.22 19.96 -6.60
CA VAL A 308 14.07 19.14 -6.16
C VAL A 308 12.79 19.58 -6.88
N GLY A 309 11.99 18.61 -7.32
CA GLY A 309 10.72 18.75 -8.03
C GLY A 309 10.85 18.93 -9.55
N GLY A 310 9.71 18.99 -10.25
CA GLY A 310 9.66 19.17 -11.71
C GLY A 310 9.45 17.86 -12.46
N SER A 311 10.46 17.38 -13.18
CA SER A 311 10.46 16.08 -13.87
C SER A 311 11.73 15.34 -13.49
N ARG A 312 11.66 14.02 -13.31
CA ARG A 312 12.84 13.20 -12.98
C ARG A 312 13.96 13.43 -14.00
N GLY A 313 15.13 13.78 -13.49
CA GLY A 313 16.33 14.12 -14.26
C GLY A 313 17.43 13.07 -14.17
N ALA A 314 18.58 13.39 -14.74
CA ALA A 314 19.77 12.53 -14.68
C ALA A 314 20.51 12.63 -13.32
N GLU A 315 20.22 13.68 -12.57
CA GLU A 315 20.67 13.95 -11.21
C GLU A 315 20.05 13.00 -10.18
N ASP A 316 18.88 12.44 -10.47
CA ASP A 316 18.12 11.61 -9.53
C ASP A 316 18.69 10.19 -9.47
N THR A 317 18.88 9.71 -8.24
CA THR A 317 19.63 8.46 -8.02
C THR A 317 18.70 7.33 -7.62
N ALA A 318 18.80 6.19 -8.32
CA ALA A 318 18.08 4.98 -7.96
C ALA A 318 18.47 4.54 -6.54
N THR A 319 17.48 4.20 -5.72
CA THR A 319 17.71 3.63 -4.39
C THR A 319 17.57 2.11 -4.42
N ALA A 320 17.84 1.45 -3.30
CA ALA A 320 17.53 0.04 -3.11
C ALA A 320 16.06 -0.21 -2.74
N PHE A 321 15.27 0.85 -2.52
CA PHE A 321 13.88 0.76 -2.09
C PHE A 321 12.99 0.47 -3.28
N LYS A 322 12.44 -0.75 -3.32
CA LYS A 322 11.58 -1.22 -4.39
C LYS A 322 10.49 -2.16 -3.89
N CYS A 323 9.40 -2.28 -4.63
CA CYS A 323 8.38 -3.30 -4.40
C CYS A 323 7.79 -3.81 -5.72
N THR A 324 7.20 -5.00 -5.67
CA THR A 324 6.49 -5.62 -6.78
C THR A 324 5.03 -5.80 -6.39
N THR A 325 4.10 -5.43 -7.28
CA THR A 325 2.66 -5.54 -7.01
C THR A 325 2.21 -6.99 -6.94
N ASP A 326 1.38 -7.28 -5.93
CA ASP A 326 0.79 -8.60 -5.72
C ASP A 326 -0.47 -8.82 -6.59
N ALA A 327 -1.18 -9.92 -6.36
CA ALA A 327 -2.40 -10.26 -7.10
C ALA A 327 -3.55 -9.25 -6.94
N ASN A 328 -3.53 -8.43 -5.89
CA ASN A 328 -4.49 -7.35 -5.66
C ASN A 328 -4.01 -6.01 -6.23
N GLY A 329 -2.87 -5.99 -6.90
CA GLY A 329 -2.26 -4.78 -7.44
C GLY A 329 -1.54 -3.94 -6.39
N ASP A 330 -1.37 -4.45 -5.17
CA ASP A 330 -0.81 -3.68 -4.06
C ASP A 330 0.68 -3.97 -3.88
N CYS A 331 1.47 -2.95 -3.58
CA CYS A 331 2.78 -3.14 -2.96
C CYS A 331 3.14 -2.01 -1.99
N THR A 332 4.03 -2.33 -1.06
CA THR A 332 4.49 -1.40 -0.01
C THR A 332 6.00 -1.36 0.01
N ILE A 333 6.54 -0.15 0.03
CA ILE A 333 7.96 0.13 0.26
C ILE A 333 8.09 0.68 1.69
N SER A 334 8.69 -0.10 2.58
CA SER A 334 8.89 0.27 3.99
C SER A 334 10.32 0.68 4.28
N ASN A 335 10.55 1.24 5.47
CA ASN A 335 11.87 1.64 5.96
C ASN A 335 12.55 2.70 5.09
N VAL A 336 11.77 3.66 4.58
CA VAL A 336 12.28 4.71 3.69
C VAL A 336 12.67 5.95 4.50
N PRO A 337 13.91 6.47 4.41
CA PRO A 337 14.28 7.73 5.05
C PRO A 337 13.43 8.90 4.55
N ALA A 338 13.21 9.89 5.40
CA ALA A 338 12.49 11.10 5.03
C ALA A 338 13.16 11.87 3.86
N GLY A 339 12.35 12.65 3.15
CA GLY A 339 12.74 13.52 2.05
C GLY A 339 11.99 13.24 0.75
N ASP A 340 12.46 13.84 -0.33
CA ASP A 340 11.80 13.81 -1.64
C ASP A 340 12.30 12.66 -2.53
N TYR A 341 11.37 12.05 -3.25
CA TYR A 341 11.60 10.89 -4.11
C TYR A 341 10.70 10.91 -5.34
N TRP A 342 11.18 10.25 -6.40
CA TRP A 342 10.37 9.80 -7.53
C TRP A 342 10.00 8.33 -7.37
N VAL A 343 8.72 8.02 -7.49
CA VAL A 343 8.21 6.65 -7.65
C VAL A 343 8.21 6.32 -9.14
N VAL A 344 9.05 5.36 -9.54
CA VAL A 344 9.27 5.02 -10.94
C VAL A 344 8.83 3.58 -11.17
N GLU A 345 7.95 3.37 -12.15
CA GLU A 345 7.62 2.04 -12.63
C GLU A 345 8.76 1.51 -13.50
N THR A 346 9.55 0.62 -12.92
CA THR A 346 10.75 0.04 -13.54
C THR A 346 10.47 -1.22 -14.34
N VAL A 347 9.37 -1.91 -14.06
CA VAL A 347 8.88 -3.05 -14.84
C VAL A 347 7.38 -2.87 -15.07
N VAL A 348 7.01 -2.70 -16.34
CA VAL A 348 5.63 -2.57 -16.79
C VAL A 348 5.07 -3.99 -17.05
N PRO A 349 3.88 -4.33 -16.52
CA PRO A 349 3.21 -5.59 -16.84
C PRO A 349 3.04 -5.81 -18.36
N PRO A 350 3.25 -7.03 -18.89
CA PRO A 350 3.10 -7.32 -20.31
C PRO A 350 1.73 -6.90 -20.87
N GLY A 351 1.72 -6.39 -22.11
CA GLY A 351 0.48 -5.97 -22.77
C GLY A 351 -0.07 -4.62 -22.31
N HIS A 352 0.69 -3.86 -21.51
CA HIS A 352 0.28 -2.54 -21.02
C HIS A 352 1.33 -1.47 -21.34
N ASP A 353 0.88 -0.22 -21.32
CA ASP A 353 1.72 0.98 -21.37
C ASP A 353 2.01 1.44 -19.94
N GLY A 354 3.28 1.76 -19.65
CA GLY A 354 3.71 2.12 -18.30
C GLY A 354 3.23 3.50 -17.85
N ALA A 355 3.23 3.71 -16.54
CA ALA A 355 2.85 4.96 -15.91
C ALA A 355 3.96 6.01 -15.95
N ALA A 356 3.57 7.29 -15.83
CA ALA A 356 4.51 8.38 -15.62
C ALA A 356 5.08 8.37 -14.19
N ASP A 357 6.33 8.81 -14.06
CA ASP A 357 7.01 8.96 -12.76
C ASP A 357 6.21 9.91 -11.83
N GLN A 358 6.09 9.55 -10.55
CA GLN A 358 5.34 10.33 -9.55
C GLN A 358 6.27 10.91 -8.48
N HIS A 359 6.19 12.22 -8.25
CA HIS A 359 6.95 12.88 -7.18
C HIS A 359 6.23 12.73 -5.84
N ILE A 360 6.98 12.38 -4.79
CA ILE A 360 6.48 12.30 -3.41
C ILE A 360 7.45 12.91 -2.41
N THR A 361 6.90 13.40 -1.31
CA THR A 361 7.67 13.83 -0.13
C THR A 361 7.30 12.92 1.04
N ILE A 362 8.30 12.24 1.60
CA ILE A 362 8.14 11.37 2.78
C ILE A 362 8.57 12.14 4.02
N THR A 363 7.69 12.29 5.00
CA THR A 363 8.04 12.83 6.31
C THR A 363 8.52 11.71 7.23
N ALA A 364 9.26 12.05 8.30
CA ALA A 364 9.71 11.08 9.29
C ALA A 364 8.51 10.32 9.91
N GLY A 365 8.54 8.99 9.85
CA GLY A 365 7.45 8.09 10.26
C GLY A 365 6.20 8.17 9.39
N GLY A 366 6.21 8.98 8.32
CA GLY A 366 5.05 9.25 7.48
C GLY A 366 4.72 8.10 6.54
N THR A 367 3.43 7.91 6.26
CA THR A 367 2.97 7.03 5.18
C THR A 367 2.45 7.85 4.02
N VAL A 368 3.01 7.65 2.84
CA VAL A 368 2.49 8.17 1.58
C VAL A 368 1.69 7.07 0.91
N THR A 369 0.44 7.35 0.57
CA THR A 369 -0.40 6.46 -0.25
C THR A 369 -0.66 7.16 -1.56
N LEU A 370 -0.27 6.54 -2.67
CA LEU A 370 -0.52 7.10 -4.00
C LEU A 370 -1.97 6.88 -4.40
N ASP A 371 -2.48 7.78 -5.23
CA ASP A 371 -3.66 7.47 -6.05
C ASP A 371 -3.36 6.27 -6.95
N PRO A 372 -4.39 5.49 -7.38
CA PRO A 372 -4.18 4.33 -8.23
C PRO A 372 -3.33 4.63 -9.46
N VAL A 373 -2.21 3.92 -9.59
CA VAL A 373 -1.28 4.05 -10.70
C VAL A 373 -1.80 3.21 -11.86
N THR A 374 -2.21 3.87 -12.94
CA THR A 374 -2.91 3.22 -14.06
C THR A 374 -1.96 2.91 -15.21
N ASP A 375 -1.99 1.66 -15.68
CA ASP A 375 -1.33 1.24 -16.92
C ASP A 375 -2.39 0.88 -17.94
N PRO A 376 -2.60 1.69 -18.98
CA PRO A 376 -3.56 1.36 -20.02
C PRO A 376 -3.15 0.07 -20.74
N ARG A 377 -4.11 -0.81 -21.02
CA ARG A 377 -3.87 -1.96 -21.91
C ARG A 377 -3.50 -1.48 -23.31
N LYS A 378 -2.49 -2.11 -23.90
CA LYS A 378 -2.01 -1.81 -25.26
C LYS A 378 -3.06 -2.15 -26.31
N ARG A 379 -3.14 -1.26 -27.29
CA ARG A 379 -4.10 -1.33 -28.39
C ARG A 379 -3.40 -1.15 -29.72
N GLY A 380 -3.89 -1.85 -30.73
CA GLY A 380 -3.40 -1.78 -32.10
C GLY A 380 -4.53 -1.67 -33.11
N ALA A 381 -4.16 -1.87 -34.37
CA ALA A 381 -5.06 -1.82 -35.50
C ALA A 381 -4.75 -2.94 -36.51
N ILE A 382 -5.76 -3.36 -37.26
CA ILE A 382 -5.68 -4.25 -38.42
C ILE A 382 -6.13 -3.49 -39.66
N ARG A 383 -5.31 -3.49 -40.72
CA ARG A 383 -5.65 -2.96 -42.04
C ARG A 383 -5.82 -4.10 -43.04
N VAL A 384 -7.04 -4.24 -43.52
CA VAL A 384 -7.40 -5.14 -44.61
C VAL A 384 -7.05 -4.48 -45.93
N SER A 385 -6.36 -5.22 -46.80
CA SER A 385 -6.14 -4.86 -48.20
C SER A 385 -6.89 -5.84 -49.10
N LYS A 386 -7.85 -5.32 -49.86
CA LYS A 386 -8.76 -6.11 -50.68
C LYS A 386 -8.59 -5.84 -52.15
N THR A 387 -8.42 -6.92 -52.90
CA THR A 387 -8.38 -6.88 -54.36
C THR A 387 -9.37 -7.85 -54.98
N GLU A 388 -9.71 -7.62 -56.25
CA GLU A 388 -10.42 -8.55 -57.11
C GLU A 388 -9.58 -8.85 -58.36
N LYS A 389 -9.67 -10.09 -58.86
CA LYS A 389 -9.05 -10.46 -60.12
C LYS A 389 -9.78 -9.77 -61.27
N HIS A 390 -9.05 -9.05 -62.11
CA HIS A 390 -9.61 -8.29 -63.22
C HIS A 390 -8.68 -8.34 -64.43
N VAL A 391 -9.14 -8.92 -65.55
CA VAL A 391 -8.28 -9.21 -66.71
C VAL A 391 -7.71 -7.95 -67.36
N ALA A 392 -8.42 -6.82 -67.28
CA ALA A 392 -7.94 -5.56 -67.84
C ALA A 392 -7.06 -4.75 -66.86
N ALA A 393 -6.85 -5.24 -65.63
CA ALA A 393 -5.95 -4.58 -64.69
C ALA A 393 -4.47 -4.89 -65.01
N PRO A 394 -3.54 -3.93 -64.93
CA PRO A 394 -2.14 -4.14 -65.30
C PRO A 394 -1.43 -5.28 -64.55
N THR A 395 -1.78 -5.50 -63.29
CA THR A 395 -1.23 -6.55 -62.42
C THR A 395 -2.10 -7.80 -62.38
N GLY A 396 -3.16 -7.86 -63.20
CA GLY A 396 -4.18 -8.91 -63.17
C GLY A 396 -5.15 -8.84 -61.99
N SER A 397 -5.00 -7.87 -61.10
CA SER A 397 -5.91 -7.58 -60.00
C SER A 397 -6.03 -6.07 -59.77
N GLN A 398 -7.16 -5.62 -59.22
CA GLN A 398 -7.39 -4.22 -58.87
C GLN A 398 -8.01 -4.10 -57.47
N PRO A 399 -7.92 -2.93 -56.81
CA PRO A 399 -8.59 -2.72 -55.54
C PRO A 399 -10.10 -2.93 -55.65
N GLN A 400 -10.69 -3.59 -54.66
CA GLN A 400 -12.13 -3.85 -54.63
C GLN A 400 -12.79 -3.07 -53.49
N ALA A 401 -13.54 -2.04 -53.85
CA ALA A 401 -14.28 -1.18 -52.92
C ALA A 401 -15.64 -1.79 -52.53
N GLY A 402 -16.16 -1.43 -51.35
CA GLY A 402 -17.49 -1.81 -50.88
C GLY A 402 -17.61 -3.23 -50.29
N VAL A 403 -16.51 -3.98 -50.17
CA VAL A 403 -16.51 -5.32 -49.59
C VAL A 403 -16.57 -5.22 -48.06
N SER A 404 -17.48 -5.97 -47.44
CA SER A 404 -17.66 -5.92 -45.98
C SER A 404 -16.74 -6.92 -45.28
N PHE A 405 -16.01 -6.43 -44.29
CA PHE A 405 -15.18 -7.21 -43.38
C PHE A 405 -15.67 -7.06 -41.95
N THR A 406 -15.70 -8.16 -41.21
CA THR A 406 -16.05 -8.16 -39.78
C THR A 406 -14.86 -8.58 -38.94
N VAL A 407 -14.52 -7.74 -37.94
CA VAL A 407 -13.48 -7.99 -36.93
C VAL A 407 -14.04 -7.62 -35.57
N ASN A 408 -13.99 -8.55 -34.61
CA ASN A 408 -14.50 -8.33 -33.24
C ASN A 408 -15.96 -7.80 -33.21
N GLY A 409 -16.82 -8.31 -34.10
CA GLY A 409 -18.22 -7.88 -34.23
C GLY A 409 -18.44 -6.53 -34.92
N VAL A 410 -17.38 -5.78 -35.22
CA VAL A 410 -17.46 -4.51 -35.98
C VAL A 410 -17.34 -4.82 -37.46
N THR A 411 -18.24 -4.27 -38.28
CA THR A 411 -18.20 -4.41 -39.74
C THR A 411 -17.82 -3.10 -40.41
N LYS A 412 -16.84 -3.13 -41.32
CA LYS A 412 -16.43 -2.00 -42.15
C LYS A 412 -16.34 -2.42 -43.61
N GLN A 413 -16.60 -1.48 -44.52
CA GLN A 413 -16.44 -1.69 -45.95
C GLN A 413 -15.09 -1.17 -46.45
N THR A 414 -14.55 -1.81 -47.48
CA THR A 414 -13.34 -1.34 -48.16
C THR A 414 -13.61 -0.04 -48.92
N ASP A 415 -12.65 0.88 -48.86
CA ASP A 415 -12.69 2.15 -49.58
C ASP A 415 -12.32 2.01 -51.08
N ALA A 416 -12.21 3.14 -51.79
CA ALA A 416 -11.83 3.17 -53.21
C ALA A 416 -10.43 2.59 -53.50
N ASN A 417 -9.56 2.51 -52.49
CA ASN A 417 -8.24 1.89 -52.58
C ASN A 417 -8.27 0.42 -52.13
N GLY A 418 -9.46 -0.15 -51.91
CA GLY A 418 -9.64 -1.52 -51.44
C GLY A 418 -9.20 -1.69 -49.98
N GLN A 419 -9.19 -0.65 -49.16
CA GLN A 419 -8.70 -0.72 -47.79
C GLN A 419 -9.84 -0.59 -46.77
N ALA A 420 -9.80 -1.40 -45.72
CA ALA A 420 -10.63 -1.22 -44.53
C ALA A 420 -9.73 -1.34 -43.29
N CYS A 421 -9.90 -0.46 -42.30
CA CYS A 421 -9.04 -0.45 -41.11
C CYS A 421 -9.85 -0.51 -39.82
N PHE A 422 -9.44 -1.37 -38.88
CA PHE A 422 -10.04 -1.61 -37.58
C PHE A 422 -9.03 -1.25 -36.50
N ASP A 423 -9.29 -0.21 -35.72
CA ASP A 423 -8.45 0.30 -34.64
C ASP A 423 -9.06 0.03 -33.26
N ASN A 424 -8.33 0.47 -32.22
CA ASN A 424 -8.73 0.30 -30.82
C ASN A 424 -8.90 -1.17 -30.41
N LEU A 425 -8.21 -2.07 -31.10
CA LEU A 425 -8.19 -3.49 -30.79
C LEU A 425 -7.18 -3.74 -29.67
N LEU A 426 -7.61 -4.36 -28.57
CA LEU A 426 -6.67 -4.82 -27.55
C LEU A 426 -5.65 -5.77 -28.19
N PHE A 427 -4.43 -5.81 -27.67
CA PHE A 427 -3.47 -6.82 -28.10
C PHE A 427 -4.04 -8.23 -27.94
N GLY A 428 -3.90 -9.06 -28.96
CA GLY A 428 -4.54 -10.38 -29.01
C GLY A 428 -4.82 -10.89 -30.41
N SER A 429 -5.41 -12.08 -30.49
CA SER A 429 -5.72 -12.74 -31.77
C SER A 429 -7.15 -12.46 -32.22
N TYR A 430 -7.32 -12.08 -33.48
CA TYR A 430 -8.59 -11.73 -34.09
C TYR A 430 -8.83 -12.54 -35.36
N THR A 431 -10.09 -12.88 -35.61
CA THR A 431 -10.53 -13.45 -36.88
C THR A 431 -11.07 -12.34 -37.76
N VAL A 432 -10.60 -12.29 -39.01
CA VAL A 432 -11.03 -11.36 -40.04
C VAL A 432 -11.91 -12.14 -41.01
N HIS A 433 -13.20 -11.85 -40.99
CA HIS A 433 -14.22 -12.52 -41.81
C HIS A 433 -14.62 -11.63 -42.99
N GLU A 434 -14.57 -12.19 -44.20
CA GLU A 434 -15.08 -11.53 -45.41
C GLU A 434 -16.53 -11.92 -45.68
N THR A 435 -17.42 -10.94 -45.84
CA THR A 435 -18.71 -11.19 -46.50
C THR A 435 -18.51 -11.12 -48.01
N VAL A 436 -18.31 -12.29 -48.62
CA VAL A 436 -18.02 -12.40 -50.05
C VAL A 436 -19.16 -11.78 -50.87
N PRO A 437 -18.89 -10.78 -51.73
CA PRO A 437 -19.90 -10.18 -52.60
C PRO A 437 -20.48 -11.20 -53.58
N ALA A 438 -21.72 -10.97 -54.03
CA ALA A 438 -22.36 -11.81 -55.03
C ALA A 438 -21.52 -11.91 -56.33
N ASN A 439 -21.56 -13.08 -56.98
CA ASN A 439 -20.79 -13.40 -58.19
C ASN A 439 -19.27 -13.47 -57.99
N TYR A 440 -18.78 -13.59 -56.76
CA TYR A 440 -17.37 -13.84 -56.46
C TYR A 440 -17.19 -15.11 -55.63
N VAL A 441 -16.03 -15.74 -55.78
CA VAL A 441 -15.45 -16.64 -54.79
C VAL A 441 -14.41 -15.85 -54.01
N GLY A 442 -14.59 -15.76 -52.70
CA GLY A 442 -13.62 -15.16 -51.80
C GLY A 442 -12.76 -16.18 -51.09
N GLU A 443 -11.93 -15.70 -50.18
CA GLU A 443 -11.13 -16.55 -49.30
C GLU A 443 -11.89 -16.82 -48.00
N GLY A 444 -11.53 -17.92 -47.32
CA GLY A 444 -12.02 -18.17 -45.96
C GLY A 444 -11.42 -17.20 -44.94
N ASP A 445 -11.90 -17.31 -43.70
CA ASP A 445 -11.44 -16.49 -42.58
C ASP A 445 -9.92 -16.54 -42.39
N LYS A 446 -9.34 -15.40 -42.02
CA LYS A 446 -7.91 -15.28 -41.70
C LYS A 446 -7.74 -14.80 -40.25
N THR A 447 -6.76 -15.37 -39.55
CA THR A 447 -6.40 -14.97 -38.18
C THR A 447 -5.25 -13.97 -38.21
N VAL A 448 -5.36 -12.90 -37.43
CA VAL A 448 -4.34 -11.85 -37.26
C VAL A 448 -4.08 -11.64 -35.77
N THR A 449 -2.82 -11.64 -35.36
CA THR A 449 -2.42 -11.30 -33.98
C THR A 449 -2.00 -9.85 -33.92
N VAL A 450 -2.73 -9.04 -33.18
CA VAL A 450 -2.39 -7.64 -32.89
C VAL A 450 -1.39 -7.61 -31.74
N ASP A 451 -0.13 -7.33 -32.04
CA ASP A 451 0.94 -7.13 -31.06
C ASP A 451 1.75 -5.84 -31.30
N ASN A 452 1.37 -5.06 -32.31
CA ASN A 452 1.92 -3.74 -32.61
C ASN A 452 0.95 -2.62 -32.20
N ALA A 453 1.47 -1.63 -31.46
CA ALA A 453 0.71 -0.45 -31.07
C ALA A 453 0.53 0.45 -32.27
N ALA A 454 -0.73 0.68 -32.67
CA ALA A 454 -1.04 1.36 -33.91
C ALA A 454 -2.48 1.90 -33.94
N THR A 455 -2.70 2.92 -34.76
CA THR A 455 -4.03 3.44 -35.10
C THR A 455 -4.24 3.43 -36.61
N CYS A 456 -5.49 3.58 -37.05
CA CYS A 456 -5.77 3.71 -38.49
C CYS A 456 -5.18 5.00 -39.11
N ALA A 457 -4.83 6.00 -38.29
CA ALA A 457 -4.28 7.27 -38.74
C ALA A 457 -2.74 7.24 -38.94
N ASP A 458 -2.06 6.16 -38.55
CA ASP A 458 -0.60 6.10 -38.60
C ASP A 458 -0.06 6.22 -40.04
N SER A 459 0.98 7.03 -40.20
CA SER A 459 1.70 7.26 -41.46
C SER A 459 3.21 7.39 -41.21
N PRO A 460 4.04 6.40 -41.60
CA PRO A 460 3.65 5.14 -42.21
C PRO A 460 2.82 4.28 -41.26
N TYR A 461 1.96 3.42 -41.82
CA TYR A 461 1.17 2.50 -41.01
C TYR A 461 2.07 1.50 -40.30
N ALA A 462 1.89 1.36 -38.99
CA ALA A 462 2.70 0.49 -38.13
C ALA A 462 1.93 -0.74 -37.60
N GLY A 463 0.63 -0.82 -37.86
CA GLY A 463 -0.22 -1.93 -37.39
C GLY A 463 -0.19 -3.15 -38.31
N GLU A 464 -1.02 -4.12 -37.97
CA GLU A 464 -1.10 -5.39 -38.70
C GLU A 464 -1.79 -5.25 -40.05
N THR A 465 -1.33 -6.00 -41.05
CA THR A 465 -1.97 -6.03 -42.36
C THR A 465 -2.42 -7.44 -42.73
N VAL A 466 -3.55 -7.54 -43.41
CA VAL A 466 -4.04 -8.80 -43.97
C VAL A 466 -4.63 -8.55 -45.35
N SER A 467 -4.31 -9.42 -46.31
CA SER A 467 -4.78 -9.27 -47.69
C SER A 467 -5.83 -10.31 -48.04
N PHE A 468 -6.83 -9.89 -48.80
CA PHE A 468 -7.88 -10.76 -49.36
C PHE A 468 -8.01 -10.58 -50.87
N VAL A 469 -8.36 -11.65 -51.58
CA VAL A 469 -8.57 -11.65 -53.05
C VAL A 469 -9.91 -12.30 -53.40
N ASN A 470 -10.72 -11.59 -54.19
CA ASN A 470 -11.93 -12.15 -54.78
C ASN A 470 -11.70 -12.51 -56.24
N VAL A 471 -12.26 -13.64 -56.64
CA VAL A 471 -12.20 -14.15 -58.00
C VAL A 471 -13.61 -14.13 -58.58
N PRO A 472 -13.85 -13.38 -59.68
CA PRO A 472 -15.18 -13.30 -60.27
C PRO A 472 -15.60 -14.66 -60.82
N LEU A 473 -16.87 -15.01 -60.60
CA LEU A 473 -17.55 -16.14 -61.19
C LEU A 473 -17.96 -15.82 -62.63
N THR A 474 -18.07 -16.86 -63.45
CA THR A 474 -18.44 -16.74 -64.87
C THR A 474 -19.76 -17.45 -65.14
N THR A 475 -20.57 -16.88 -66.02
CA THR A 475 -21.68 -17.59 -66.66
C THR A 475 -21.28 -17.95 -68.08
N ILE A 476 -21.45 -19.20 -68.49
CA ILE A 476 -21.36 -19.60 -69.89
C ILE A 476 -22.76 -19.88 -70.42
N THR A 477 -23.01 -19.44 -71.65
CA THR A 477 -24.25 -19.75 -72.37
C THR A 477 -23.87 -20.47 -73.65
N VAL A 478 -24.46 -21.64 -73.86
CA VAL A 478 -24.29 -22.43 -75.08
C VAL A 478 -25.63 -22.44 -75.79
N SER A 479 -25.67 -21.99 -77.04
CA SER A 479 -26.89 -21.93 -77.83
C SER A 479 -26.74 -22.65 -79.16
N SER A 480 -27.85 -23.18 -79.66
CA SER A 480 -27.96 -23.81 -80.96
C SER A 480 -29.24 -23.37 -81.62
N THR A 481 -29.13 -22.86 -82.85
CA THR A 481 -30.27 -22.31 -83.59
C THR A 481 -30.36 -22.99 -84.94
N SER A 482 -31.50 -23.62 -85.24
CA SER A 482 -31.74 -24.17 -86.57
C SER A 482 -31.84 -23.04 -87.59
N GLN A 483 -31.09 -23.15 -88.69
CA GLN A 483 -31.12 -22.16 -89.77
C GLN A 483 -32.41 -22.24 -90.60
N VAL A 484 -33.15 -23.35 -90.50
CA VAL A 484 -34.50 -23.51 -91.04
C VAL A 484 -35.45 -23.69 -89.85
N PRO A 485 -36.53 -22.91 -89.73
CA PRO A 485 -37.46 -23.05 -88.60
C PRO A 485 -37.98 -24.49 -88.47
N GLY A 486 -37.68 -25.14 -87.35
CA GLY A 486 -38.04 -26.55 -87.08
C GLY A 486 -37.22 -27.60 -87.84
N GLY A 487 -36.14 -27.21 -88.52
CA GLY A 487 -35.36 -28.10 -89.39
C GLY A 487 -34.40 -29.05 -88.65
N THR A 488 -33.97 -28.70 -87.43
CA THR A 488 -33.05 -29.51 -86.62
C THR A 488 -33.34 -29.29 -85.14
N GLY A 489 -33.17 -30.34 -84.33
CA GLY A 489 -33.16 -30.27 -82.87
C GLY A 489 -31.75 -30.41 -82.31
N SER A 490 -31.51 -29.89 -81.10
CA SER A 490 -30.20 -29.96 -80.43
C SER A 490 -30.34 -30.42 -78.98
N ARG A 491 -29.29 -31.06 -78.46
CA ARG A 491 -29.10 -31.35 -77.04
C ARG A 491 -27.76 -30.78 -76.58
N ILE A 492 -27.76 -30.05 -75.48
CA ILE A 492 -26.63 -29.33 -74.93
C ILE A 492 -26.29 -29.90 -73.56
N SER A 493 -25.05 -30.33 -73.37
CA SER A 493 -24.59 -30.88 -72.09
C SER A 493 -23.17 -30.45 -71.79
N CYS A 494 -22.94 -29.87 -70.62
CA CYS A 494 -21.60 -29.58 -70.13
C CYS A 494 -21.21 -30.55 -69.01
N THR A 495 -20.06 -31.21 -69.15
CA THR A 495 -19.63 -32.26 -68.21
C THR A 495 -19.44 -31.70 -66.81
N GLY A 496 -20.12 -32.30 -65.82
CA GLY A 496 -19.98 -31.93 -64.42
C GLY A 496 -20.67 -30.61 -64.02
N LEU A 497 -21.43 -29.99 -64.92
CA LEU A 497 -22.22 -28.79 -64.64
C LEU A 497 -23.70 -29.10 -64.67
N THR A 498 -24.44 -28.51 -63.74
CA THR A 498 -25.90 -28.55 -63.72
C THR A 498 -26.46 -27.33 -64.47
N PRO A 499 -27.37 -27.50 -65.43
CA PRO A 499 -28.05 -26.38 -66.08
C PRO A 499 -28.86 -25.53 -65.09
N ASP A 500 -28.96 -24.22 -65.33
CA ASP A 500 -29.99 -23.33 -64.74
C ASP A 500 -31.39 -23.79 -65.23
N PRO A 501 -32.50 -23.62 -64.48
CA PRO A 501 -33.58 -24.60 -64.35
C PRO A 501 -33.95 -25.30 -65.66
N ALA A 502 -33.89 -26.64 -65.63
CA ALA A 502 -34.16 -27.51 -66.75
C ALA A 502 -35.41 -27.08 -67.54
N ASP A 503 -35.29 -27.07 -68.86
CA ASP A 503 -36.40 -27.01 -69.83
C ASP A 503 -37.56 -28.00 -69.55
N GLY A 504 -37.36 -28.95 -68.64
CA GLY A 504 -38.34 -29.92 -68.19
C GLY A 504 -38.30 -31.22 -68.99
N THR A 505 -37.38 -31.34 -69.94
CA THR A 505 -37.28 -32.45 -70.90
C THR A 505 -35.85 -33.01 -71.01
N PRO A 506 -35.28 -33.58 -69.93
CA PRO A 506 -33.92 -34.10 -69.97
C PRO A 506 -33.74 -35.14 -71.10
N ASN A 507 -32.82 -34.87 -72.03
CA ASN A 507 -32.47 -35.67 -73.21
C ASN A 507 -33.36 -35.50 -74.46
N ALA A 508 -34.25 -34.52 -74.51
CA ALA A 508 -34.91 -34.15 -75.76
C ALA A 508 -33.96 -33.36 -76.67
N PHE A 509 -34.33 -33.22 -77.95
CA PHE A 509 -33.61 -32.43 -78.95
C PHE A 509 -34.30 -31.07 -79.13
N ASP A 510 -34.68 -30.42 -78.04
CA ASP A 510 -35.39 -29.14 -78.02
C ASP A 510 -34.59 -28.00 -77.38
N ASP A 511 -33.35 -28.25 -76.96
CA ASP A 511 -32.45 -27.26 -76.40
C ASP A 511 -32.10 -26.19 -77.45
N THR A 512 -32.55 -24.95 -77.21
CA THR A 512 -32.16 -23.79 -78.02
C THR A 512 -31.06 -22.96 -77.36
N SER A 513 -30.97 -23.00 -76.03
CA SER A 513 -29.96 -22.29 -75.25
C SER A 513 -29.92 -22.81 -73.81
N GLU A 514 -28.72 -23.06 -73.30
CA GLU A 514 -28.48 -23.45 -71.90
C GLU A 514 -27.50 -22.50 -71.22
N ALA A 515 -27.77 -22.14 -69.97
CA ALA A 515 -26.92 -21.28 -69.16
C ALA A 515 -26.39 -22.03 -67.93
N TYR A 516 -25.08 -21.90 -67.70
CA TYR A 516 -24.40 -22.47 -66.54
C TYR A 516 -23.74 -21.32 -65.79
N LYS A 517 -24.28 -21.04 -64.59
CA LYS A 517 -23.90 -19.90 -63.73
C LYS A 517 -22.89 -20.32 -62.67
N ASP A 518 -22.34 -19.33 -61.96
CA ASP A 518 -21.48 -19.50 -60.79
C ASP A 518 -20.23 -20.35 -61.03
N LEU A 519 -19.66 -20.29 -62.23
CA LEU A 519 -18.48 -21.06 -62.59
C LEU A 519 -17.20 -20.37 -62.11
N ALA A 520 -16.43 -21.07 -61.28
CA ALA A 520 -15.09 -20.65 -60.91
C ALA A 520 -14.13 -20.69 -62.12
N PRO A 521 -12.96 -20.03 -62.10
CA PRO A 521 -11.99 -20.16 -63.18
C PRO A 521 -11.55 -21.62 -63.38
N GLY A 522 -11.68 -22.10 -64.61
CA GLY A 522 -11.37 -23.48 -64.94
C GLY A 522 -11.55 -23.75 -66.44
N THR A 523 -11.27 -24.99 -66.84
CA THR A 523 -11.61 -25.47 -68.18
C THR A 523 -12.91 -26.23 -68.11
N TYR A 524 -13.90 -25.79 -68.88
CA TYR A 524 -15.21 -26.43 -68.99
C TYR A 524 -15.39 -27.00 -70.39
N THR A 525 -15.97 -28.19 -70.49
CA THR A 525 -16.23 -28.85 -71.78
C THR A 525 -17.73 -29.03 -71.95
N CYS A 526 -18.26 -28.47 -73.04
CA CYS A 526 -19.65 -28.59 -73.44
C CYS A 526 -19.76 -29.36 -74.76
N THR A 527 -20.68 -30.30 -74.81
CA THR A 527 -21.02 -31.11 -75.98
C THR A 527 -22.39 -30.68 -76.49
N VAL A 528 -22.47 -30.29 -77.76
CA VAL A 528 -23.72 -30.02 -78.46
C VAL A 528 -23.93 -31.14 -79.48
N VAL A 529 -25.05 -31.85 -79.37
CA VAL A 529 -25.44 -32.91 -80.31
C VAL A 529 -26.61 -32.37 -81.13
N ILE A 530 -26.50 -32.35 -82.45
CA ILE A 530 -27.56 -31.91 -83.38
C ILE A 530 -28.07 -33.13 -84.13
N ASP A 531 -29.40 -33.32 -84.15
CA ASP A 531 -30.10 -34.31 -84.99
C ASP A 531 -29.35 -35.67 -85.07
N PRO A 532 -29.41 -36.50 -84.01
CA PRO A 532 -28.47 -37.62 -83.83
C PRO A 532 -28.63 -38.73 -84.86
#